data_AF-A0A377GB69-F1
#
_entry.id   AF-A0A377GB69-F1
#
_cell.length_a   1.000
_cell.length_b   1.000
_cell.length_c   1.000
_cell.angle_alpha   90.00
_cell.angle_beta   90.00
_cell.angle_gamma   90.00
#
_symmetry.space_group_name_H-M   'P 1'
#
loop_
_entity.id
_entity.type
_entity.pdbx_description
1 polymer ?
#
loop_
_entity_poly.entity_id
_entity_poly.type
_entity_poly.pdbx_seq_one_letter_code
_entity_poly.pdbx_strand_id
1 'polypeptide(L)'
;MSEKNINPFNQFAQDYDQWFDQHQAVFKSEIAALRKVMPKSGEGLEIGVGSGRFAAALGIKTGIEPAKKLGEIAKSRGINIYDRCGRIPAICN
;
A
#
# COMPACT_ATOMS: atom_id res chain seq x y z
N MET A 1 -31.75 -1.07 -10.61
CA MET A 1 -30.86 -0.26 -9.73
C MET A 1 -29.57 -1.05 -9.60
N SER A 2 -28.46 -0.58 -10.18
CA SER A 2 -27.20 -1.33 -10.07
C SER A 2 -26.73 -1.31 -8.62
N GLU A 3 -26.46 -2.48 -8.06
CA GLU A 3 -25.81 -2.61 -6.77
C GLU A 3 -24.49 -1.84 -6.85
N LYS A 4 -24.41 -0.70 -6.16
CA LYS A 4 -23.14 -0.03 -5.91
C LYS A 4 -22.32 -1.02 -5.10
N ASN A 5 -21.39 -1.69 -5.76
CA ASN A 5 -20.42 -2.56 -5.11
C ASN A 5 -19.50 -1.65 -4.27
N ILE A 6 -19.90 -1.40 -3.01
CA ILE A 6 -19.16 -0.52 -2.11
C ILE A 6 -17.83 -1.23 -1.83
N ASN A 7 -16.73 -0.64 -2.31
CA ASN A 7 -15.41 -1.16 -1.96
C ASN A 7 -15.18 -0.93 -0.45
N PRO A 8 -15.12 -2.00 0.38
CA PRO A 8 -15.00 -1.87 1.83
C PRO A 8 -13.71 -1.14 2.23
N PHE A 9 -12.64 -1.30 1.45
CA PHE A 9 -11.38 -0.61 1.68
C PHE A 9 -11.46 0.90 1.42
N ASN A 10 -12.40 1.38 0.61
CA ASN A 10 -12.69 2.81 0.51
C ASN A 10 -13.58 3.29 1.66
N GLN A 11 -14.48 2.45 2.15
CA GLN A 11 -15.36 2.82 3.26
C GLN A 11 -14.58 2.95 4.57
N PHE A 12 -13.77 1.95 4.89
CA PHE A 12 -13.07 1.80 6.17
C PHE A 12 -11.57 2.12 6.07
N ALA A 13 -11.16 2.94 5.10
CA ALA A 13 -9.75 3.24 4.83
C ALA A 13 -9.00 3.78 6.06
N GLN A 14 -9.65 4.67 6.81
CA GLN A 14 -9.06 5.30 8.00
C GLN A 14 -8.97 4.31 9.16
N ASP A 15 -10.03 3.54 9.41
CA ASP A 15 -10.05 2.54 10.48
C ASP A 15 -9.00 1.45 10.22
N TYR A 16 -8.91 0.99 8.98
CA TYR A 16 -7.86 0.06 8.53
C TYR A 16 -6.46 0.63 8.81
N ASP A 17 -6.24 1.89 8.45
CA ASP A 17 -4.93 2.51 8.65
C ASP A 17 -4.60 2.71 10.14
N GLN A 18 -5.56 3.18 10.93
CA GLN A 18 -5.39 3.47 12.35
C GLN A 18 -5.19 2.21 13.20
N TRP A 19 -5.68 1.05 12.74
CA TRP A 19 -5.49 -0.22 13.44
C TRP A 19 -4.01 -0.49 13.77
N PHE A 20 -3.08 -0.10 12.88
CA PHE A 20 -1.64 -0.24 13.09
C PHE A 20 -1.08 0.71 14.16
N ASP A 21 -1.73 1.83 14.44
CA ASP A 21 -1.34 2.73 15.54
C ASP A 21 -1.72 2.14 16.90
N GLN A 22 -2.82 1.38 16.95
CA GLN A 22 -3.26 0.65 18.14
C GLN A 22 -2.47 -0.65 18.35
N HIS A 23 -2.01 -1.29 17.27
CA HIS A 23 -1.31 -2.58 17.28
C HIS A 23 0.16 -2.46 16.86
N GLN A 24 0.88 -1.48 17.42
CA GLN A 24 2.26 -1.17 17.01
C GLN A 24 3.23 -2.35 17.12
N ALA A 25 3.05 -3.21 18.11
CA ALA A 25 3.90 -4.39 18.30
C ALA A 25 3.78 -5.35 17.12
N VAL A 26 2.56 -5.58 16.63
CA VAL A 26 2.29 -6.43 15.45
C VAL A 26 2.94 -5.80 14.23
N PHE A 27 2.67 -4.52 13.96
CA PHE A 27 3.26 -3.80 12.83
C PHE A 27 4.79 -3.89 12.81
N LYS A 28 5.45 -3.60 13.94
CA LYS A 28 6.92 -3.66 14.06
C LYS A 28 7.45 -5.08 13.86
N SER A 29 6.73 -6.09 14.34
CA SER A 29 7.13 -7.49 14.19
C SER A 29 7.11 -7.94 12.72
N GLU A 30 6.10 -7.52 11.95
CA GLU A 30 5.97 -7.83 10.53
C GLU A 30 7.03 -7.09 9.70
N ILE A 31 7.27 -5.81 9.97
CA ILE A 31 8.36 -5.05 9.33
C ILE A 31 9.72 -5.71 9.60
N ALA A 32 9.98 -6.14 10.84
CA ALA A 32 11.22 -6.82 11.18
C ALA A 32 11.37 -8.16 10.46
N ALA A 33 10.28 -8.92 10.27
CA ALA A 33 10.29 -10.16 9.52
C ALA A 33 10.59 -9.91 8.03
N LEU A 34 9.90 -8.94 7.40
CA LEU A 34 10.10 -8.61 5.99
C LEU A 34 11.53 -8.12 5.70
N ARG A 35 12.10 -7.28 6.57
CA ARG A 35 13.49 -6.81 6.42
C ARG A 35 14.54 -7.91 6.40
N LYS A 36 14.26 -9.09 6.99
CA LYS A 36 15.20 -10.23 6.98
C LYS A 36 15.29 -10.92 5.62
N VAL A 37 14.21 -10.86 4.83
CA VAL A 37 14.11 -11.57 3.53
C VAL A 37 14.18 -10.63 2.33
N MET A 38 14.01 -9.33 2.55
CA MET A 38 14.14 -8.34 1.48
C MET A 38 15.59 -8.20 0.99
N PRO A 39 15.78 -8.00 -0.33
CA PRO A 39 17.06 -7.58 -0.87
C PRO A 39 17.56 -6.28 -0.22
N LYS A 40 18.89 -6.15 -0.07
CA LYS A 40 19.52 -4.95 0.51
C LYS A 40 19.48 -3.74 -0.42
N SER A 41 19.25 -3.96 -1.72
CA SER A 41 19.24 -2.93 -2.76
C SER A 41 18.34 -3.35 -3.93
N GLY A 42 17.98 -2.36 -4.76
CA GLY A 42 17.09 -2.53 -5.90
C GLY A 42 15.82 -1.69 -5.76
N GLU A 43 15.06 -1.62 -6.85
CA GLU A 43 13.75 -0.97 -6.86
C GLU A 43 12.67 -1.99 -6.50
N GLY A 44 11.85 -1.65 -5.51
CA GLY A 44 10.74 -2.49 -5.06
C GLY A 44 9.40 -1.97 -5.58
N LEU A 45 8.46 -2.91 -5.76
CA LEU A 45 7.05 -2.64 -6.05
C LEU A 45 6.19 -3.37 -5.02
N GLU A 46 5.32 -2.66 -4.32
CA GLU A 46 4.31 -3.29 -3.45
C GLU A 46 2.98 -3.46 -4.18
N ILE A 47 2.48 -4.70 -4.26
CA ILE A 47 1.18 -5.01 -4.88
C ILE A 47 0.12 -5.08 -3.78
N GLY A 48 -0.95 -4.30 -3.90
CA GLY A 48 -1.91 -4.13 -2.80
C GLY A 48 -1.32 -3.28 -1.68
N VAL A 49 -0.71 -2.16 -2.05
CA VAL A 49 0.02 -1.28 -1.11
C VAL A 49 -0.89 -0.64 -0.04
N GLY A 50 -2.22 -0.65 -0.27
CA GLY A 50 -3.18 -0.14 0.69
C GLY A 50 -2.87 1.30 1.06
N SER A 51 -2.81 1.59 2.36
CA SER A 51 -2.45 2.92 2.86
C SER A 51 -0.96 3.24 2.78
N GLY A 52 -0.11 2.31 2.33
CA GLY A 52 1.33 2.52 2.17
C GLY A 52 2.15 2.45 3.44
N ARG A 53 1.64 1.88 4.55
CA ARG A 53 2.41 1.73 5.79
C ARG A 53 3.66 0.88 5.61
N PHE A 54 3.53 -0.25 4.94
CA PHE A 54 4.63 -1.18 4.71
C PHE A 54 5.63 -0.59 3.71
N ALA A 55 5.18 -0.14 2.54
CA ALA A 55 6.05 0.54 1.58
C ALA A 55 6.88 1.66 2.22
N ALA A 56 6.24 2.56 2.97
CA ALA A 56 6.92 3.67 3.60
C ALA A 56 7.98 3.19 4.62
N ALA A 57 7.64 2.20 5.46
CA ALA A 57 8.55 1.66 6.48
C ALA A 57 9.71 0.82 5.91
N LEU A 58 9.51 0.23 4.73
CA LEU A 58 10.49 -0.60 4.02
C LEU A 58 11.28 0.19 2.98
N GLY A 59 10.95 1.46 2.74
CA GLY A 59 11.62 2.32 1.77
C GLY A 59 11.22 2.07 0.30
N ILE A 60 10.16 1.30 0.07
CA ILE A 60 9.58 1.08 -1.27
C ILE A 60 8.89 2.36 -1.72
N LYS A 61 9.11 2.77 -2.97
CA LYS A 61 8.61 4.05 -3.49
C LYS A 61 7.40 3.92 -4.41
N THR A 62 7.08 2.70 -4.84
CA THR A 62 6.06 2.46 -5.84
C THR A 62 5.12 1.34 -5.41
N GLY A 63 3.83 1.50 -5.66
CA GLY A 63 2.84 0.46 -5.38
C GLY A 63 1.61 0.51 -6.27
N ILE A 64 0.86 -0.60 -6.26
CA ILE A 64 -0.42 -0.75 -6.98
C ILE A 64 -1.55 -0.85 -5.96
N GLU A 65 -2.56 0.03 -6.06
CA GLU A 65 -3.73 0.02 -5.16
C GLU A 65 -5.03 0.41 -5.90
N PRO A 66 -6.02 -0.49 -5.98
CA PRO A 66 -7.32 -0.17 -6.57
C PRO A 66 -8.25 0.68 -5.68
N ALA A 67 -8.13 0.64 -4.35
CA ALA A 67 -8.93 1.42 -3.42
C ALA A 67 -8.42 2.85 -3.32
N LYS A 68 -9.09 3.76 -4.05
CA LYS A 68 -8.75 5.18 -4.13
C LYS A 68 -8.40 5.85 -2.78
N LYS A 69 -9.20 5.63 -1.73
CA LYS A 69 -8.96 6.29 -0.43
C LYS A 69 -7.69 5.78 0.25
N LEU A 70 -7.42 4.48 0.18
CA LEU A 70 -6.17 3.92 0.68
C LEU A 70 -4.98 4.44 -0.13
N GLY A 71 -5.11 4.45 -1.46
CA GLY A 71 -4.10 5.03 -2.35
C GLY A 71 -3.81 6.50 -2.08
N GLU A 72 -4.81 7.32 -1.70
CA GLU A 72 -4.62 8.71 -1.29
C GLU A 72 -3.78 8.82 0.00
N ILE A 73 -4.03 7.96 0.99
CA ILE A 73 -3.21 7.88 2.21
C ILE A 73 -1.77 7.47 1.84
N ALA A 74 -1.60 6.47 0.96
CA ALA A 74 -0.27 6.05 0.52
C ALA A 74 0.48 7.16 -0.21
N LYS A 75 -0.18 7.93 -1.06
CA LYS A 75 0.40 9.11 -1.71
C LYS A 75 0.87 10.15 -0.70
N SER A 76 0.10 10.41 0.36
CA SER A 76 0.53 11.34 1.43
C SER A 76 1.77 10.86 2.20
N ARG A 77 2.13 9.57 2.09
CA ARG A 77 3.36 8.98 2.64
C ARG A 77 4.51 8.93 1.63
N GLY A 78 4.34 9.57 0.47
CA GLY A 78 5.37 9.65 -0.57
C GLY A 78 5.46 8.40 -1.45
N ILE A 79 4.39 7.61 -1.55
CA ILE A 79 4.33 6.44 -2.43
C ILE A 79 3.72 6.81 -3.78
N ASN A 80 4.39 6.44 -4.86
CA ASN A 80 3.87 6.52 -6.21
C ASN A 80 2.85 5.40 -6.43
N ILE A 81 1.58 5.76 -6.57
CA ILE A 81 0.47 4.79 -6.70
C ILE A 81 -0.01 4.70 -8.14
N TYR A 82 -0.04 3.49 -8.65
CA TYR A 82 -0.73 3.11 -9.88
C TYR A 82 -2.04 2.42 -9.55
N ASP A 83 -3.13 2.79 -10.22
CA ASP A 83 -4.37 2.04 -10.12
C ASP A 83 -4.35 0.84 -11.09
N ARG A 84 -5.31 -0.08 -10.91
CA ARG A 84 -5.46 -1.29 -11.73
C ARG A 84 -5.63 -1.00 -13.24
N CYS A 85 -5.88 0.26 -13.63
CA CYS A 85 -6.09 0.70 -15.01
C CYS A 85 -5.14 1.84 -15.39
N GLY A 86 -3.88 1.78 -14.96
CA GLY A 86 -2.86 2.76 -15.28
C GLY A 86 -1.59 2.08 -15.74
N ARG A 87 -1.48 1.90 -17.05
CA ARG A 87 -0.28 1.53 -17.84
C ARG A 87 1.01 1.79 -17.04
N ILE A 88 1.70 0.74 -16.58
CA ILE A 88 3.04 0.87 -15.97
C ILE A 88 3.99 1.31 -17.11
N PRO A 89 4.53 2.54 -17.10
CA PRO A 89 5.24 3.08 -18.27
C PRO A 89 6.55 2.36 -18.63
N ALA A 90 7.01 1.41 -17.81
CA ALA A 90 8.33 0.80 -17.93
C ALA A 90 8.35 -0.73 -18.16
N ILE A 91 7.19 -1.40 -18.26
CA ILE A 91 7.15 -2.89 -18.32
C ILE A 91 6.54 -3.42 -19.65
N CYS A 92 6.06 -2.55 -20.54
CA CYS A 92 5.59 -2.97 -21.87
C CYS A 92 6.57 -2.52 -22.96
N ASN A 93 7.49 -3.40 -23.33
CA ASN A 93 8.04 -3.48 -24.68
C ASN A 93 7.21 -4.49 -25.48
#